data_AF-A0A8T7CSN1-F1
#
_entry.id   AF-A0A8T7CSN1-F1
#
_cell.length_a   1.000
_cell.length_b   1.000
_cell.length_c   1.000
_cell.angle_alpha   90.00
_cell.angle_beta   90.00
_cell.angle_gamma   90.00
#
_symmetry.space_group_name_H-M   'P 1'
#
loop_
_entity.id
_entity.type
_entity.pdbx_description
1 polymer ?
#
loop_
_entity_poly.entity_id
_entity_poly.type
_entity_poly.pdbx_seq_one_letter_code
_entity_poly.pdbx_strand_id
1 'polypeptide(L)' 'MALKVLIVGPSWIGDMVMAQSLCKTLRQQDPTTIIDILAPGWSLPVIERMAE' A
#
# COMPACT_ATOMS: atom_id res chain seq x y z
N MET A 1 -6.22 -13.68 -14.00
CA MET A 1 -5.00 -12.86 -14.14
C MET A 1 -4.92 -12.00 -12.90
N ALA A 2 -3.76 -11.94 -12.24
CA ALA A 2 -3.59 -11.08 -11.07
C ALA A 2 -3.73 -9.61 -11.45
N LEU A 3 -4.54 -8.84 -10.71
CA LEU A 3 -4.62 -7.40 -10.83
C LEU A 3 -3.28 -6.78 -10.38
N LYS A 4 -2.73 -5.85 -11.19
CA LYS A 4 -1.51 -5.11 -10.85
C LYS A 4 -1.87 -3.66 -10.57
N VAL A 5 -1.54 -3.17 -9.39
CA VAL A 5 -1.88 -1.84 -8.90
C VAL A 5 -0.62 -1.10 -8.50
N LEU A 6 -0.43 0.10 -9.04
CA LEU A 6 0.56 1.07 -8.57
C LEU A 6 -0.16 2.15 -7.76
N ILE A 7 0.18 2.28 -6.49
CA ILE A 7 -0.30 3.35 -5.61
C ILE A 7 0.76 4.43 -5.54
N VAL A 8 0.37 5.67 -5.88
CA VAL A 8 1.21 6.85 -5.58
C VAL A 8 0.92 7.25 -4.14
N GLY A 9 1.88 6.95 -3.26
CA GLY A 9 1.76 7.15 -1.83
C GLY A 9 1.80 8.63 -1.43
N PRO A 10 1.08 9.01 -0.36
CA PRO A 10 1.07 10.37 0.16
C PRO A 10 2.41 10.76 0.79
N SER A 11 2.66 12.07 0.90
CA SER A 11 3.92 12.62 1.46
C SER A 11 3.84 12.95 2.96
N TRP A 12 2.81 12.48 3.67
CA TRP A 12 2.65 12.66 5.11
C TRP A 12 2.42 11.33 5.82
N ILE A 13 2.94 11.20 7.05
CA ILE A 13 3.01 9.92 7.74
C ILE A 13 1.62 9.33 8.06
N GLY A 14 0.68 10.12 8.57
CA GLY A 14 -0.63 9.58 8.93
C GLY A 14 -1.46 9.22 7.69
N ASP A 15 -1.31 9.94 6.58
CA ASP A 15 -1.97 9.58 5.32
C ASP A 15 -1.41 8.25 4.79
N MET A 16 -0.10 8.03 4.93
CA MET A 16 0.53 6.75 4.58
C MET A 16 -0.02 5.63 5.45
N VAL A 17 -0.16 5.84 6.76
CA VAL A 17 -0.82 4.86 7.65
C VAL A 17 -2.25 4.57 7.18
N MET A 18 -3.02 5.59 6.79
CA MET A 18 -4.37 5.41 6.26
C MET A 18 -4.41 4.64 4.94
N ALA A 19 -3.37 4.74 4.08
CA ALA A 19 -3.27 4.01 2.82
C ALA A 19 -3.21 2.48 3.00
N GLN A 20 -2.87 1.99 4.20
CA GLN A 20 -2.95 0.56 4.51
C GLN A 20 -4.38 0.02 4.36
N SER A 21 -5.40 0.83 4.71
CA SER A 21 -6.81 0.42 4.61
C SER A 21 -7.17 0.05 3.17
N LEU A 22 -6.74 0.87 2.20
CA LEU A 22 -6.91 0.60 0.78
C LEU A 22 -6.20 -0.70 0.36
N CYS A 23 -4.95 -0.90 0.80
CA CYS A 23 -4.18 -2.11 0.49
C CYS A 23 -4.88 -3.38 1.01
N LYS A 24 -5.45 -3.31 2.22
CA LYS A 24 -6.23 -4.39 2.83
C LYS A 24 -7.51 -4.66 2.04
N THR A 25 -8.25 -3.62 1.67
CA THR A 25 -9.48 -3.76 0.88
C THR A 25 -9.23 -4.38 -0.50
N LEU A 26 -8.17 -3.96 -1.21
CA LEU A 26 -7.82 -4.53 -2.52
C LEU A 26 -7.47 -6.02 -2.41
N ARG A 27 -6.68 -6.41 -1.40
CA ARG A 27 -6.35 -7.82 -1.13
C ARG A 27 -7.55 -8.66 -0.70
N GLN A 28 -8.52 -8.06 0.00
CA GLN A 28 -9.77 -8.75 0.36
C GLN A 28 -10.65 -9.02 -0.86
N GLN A 29 -10.67 -8.10 -1.83
CA GLN A 29 -11.42 -8.26 -3.08
C GLN A 29 -10.78 -9.28 -4.01
N ASP A 30 -9.45 -9.24 -4.14
CA ASP A 30 -8.67 -10.25 -4.88
C ASP A 30 -7.33 -10.50 -4.17
N PRO A 31 -7.19 -11.66 -3.48
CA PRO A 31 -5.96 -12.03 -2.79
C PRO A 31 -4.73 -12.15 -3.69
N THR A 32 -4.92 -12.25 -5.02
CA THR A 32 -3.82 -12.33 -5.99
C THR A 32 -3.33 -10.96 -6.45
N THR A 33 -3.93 -9.86 -5.97
CA THR A 33 -3.53 -8.50 -6.33
C THR A 33 -2.08 -8.21 -5.96
N ILE A 34 -1.31 -7.71 -6.94
CA ILE A 34 0.05 -7.23 -6.78
C ILE A 34 -0.02 -5.72 -6.58
N ILE A 35 0.52 -5.21 -5.47
CA ILE A 35 0.48 -3.80 -5.10
C ILE A 35 1.91 -3.29 -4.99
N ASP A 36 2.25 -2.31 -5.81
CA ASP A 36 3.48 -1.52 -5.71
C ASP A 36 3.15 -0.12 -5.20
N ILE A 37 4.01 0.47 -4.36
CA ILE A 37 3.81 1.81 -3.80
C ILE A 37 5.00 2.70 -4.17
N LEU A 38 4.73 3.79 -4.90
CA LEU A 38 5.68 4.87 -5.12
C LEU A 38 5.54 5.89 -4.00
N ALA A 39 6.55 6.02 -3.14
CA ALA A 39 6.51 6.94 -2.00
C ALA A 39 7.92 7.47 -1.65
N PRO A 40 8.02 8.55 -0.84
CA PRO A 40 9.31 9.02 -0.35
C PRO A 40 10.05 7.96 0.47
N GLY A 41 11.38 7.92 0.40
CA GLY A 41 12.16 6.87 1.08
C GLY A 41 11.95 6.79 2.61
N TRP A 42 11.58 7.89 3.27
CA TRP A 42 11.27 7.88 4.70
C TRP A 42 10.05 7.03 5.07
N SER A 43 9.15 6.74 4.12
CA SER A 43 7.93 5.97 4.37
C SER A 43 8.16 4.46 4.30
N LEU A 44 9.35 4.01 3.88
CA LEU A 44 9.67 2.58 3.74
C LEU A 44 9.42 1.79 5.04
N PRO A 45 9.83 2.25 6.24
CA PRO A 45 9.54 1.53 7.48
C PRO A 45 8.04 1.39 7.78
N VAL A 46 7.22 2.35 7.35
CA VAL A 46 5.75 2.29 7.50
C VAL A 46 5.17 1.26 6.54
N ILE A 47 5.60 1.27 5.28
CA ILE A 47 5.14 0.33 4.24
C ILE A 47 5.53 -1.11 4.58
N GLU A 48 6.73 -1.35 5.11
CA GLU A 48 7.16 -2.69 5.54
C GLU A 48 6.26 -3.28 6.65
N ARG A 49 5.70 -2.43 7.52
CA ARG A 49 4.76 -2.85 8.56
C ARG A 49 3.34 -3.09 8.04
N MET A 50 3.01 -2.67 6.81
CA MET A 50 1.66 -2.86 6.26
C MET A 50 1.30 -4.32 5.97
N ALA A 51 2.30 -5.21 5.92
CA ALA A 51 2.13 -6.64 5.71
C ALA A 51 1.58 -7.41 6.94
N GLU A 52 1.43 -6.73 8.09
CA GLU A 52 0.69 -7.23 9.27
C GLU A 52 -0.83 -7.27 9.05
#